data_AF-A0A6A5SY72-F1
#
_entry.id   AF-A0A6A5SY72-F1
#
_cell.length_a   1.000
_cell.length_b   1.000
_cell.length_c   1.000
_cell.angle_alpha   90.00
_cell.angle_beta   90.00
_cell.angle_gamma   90.00
#
_symmetry.space_group_name_H-M   'P 1'
#
loop_
_entity.id
_entity.type
_entity.pdbx_description
1 polymer ?
#
loop_
_entity_poly.entity_id
_entity_poly.type
_entity_poly.pdbx_seq_one_letter_code
_entity_poly.pdbx_strand_id
1 'polypeptide(L)' 'MADCINRAHHATPKKIRVCGAIEYMKAHGIPHSKEDVFCFNAVSHRQGRAMII' A
#
# COMPACT_ATOMS: atom_id res chain seq x y z
N MET A 1 31.60 0.40 12.82
CA MET A 1 30.69 0.09 11.68
C MET A 1 29.48 -0.62 12.24
N ALA A 2 28.30 -0.29 11.69
CA ALA A 2 26.99 -0.90 11.93
C ALA A 2 26.25 -0.50 13.23
N ASP A 3 25.68 0.71 13.22
CA ASP A 3 24.51 1.07 14.05
C ASP A 3 23.28 1.38 13.16
N CYS A 4 23.23 0.74 11.99
CA CYS A 4 22.20 0.97 10.96
C CYS A 4 20.94 0.11 11.18
N ILE A 5 20.98 -0.82 12.15
CA ILE A 5 19.98 -1.90 12.29
C ILE A 5 18.77 -1.46 13.13
N ASN A 6 18.88 -0.38 13.90
CA ASN A 6 17.80 0.10 14.77
C ASN A 6 16.79 1.04 14.09
N ARG A 7 16.96 1.34 12.80
CA ARG A 7 15.93 2.00 12.01
C ARG A 7 14.96 0.96 11.45
N ALA A 8 14.37 0.16 12.34
CA ALA A 8 13.12 -0.51 12.04
C ALA A 8 12.07 0.59 11.86
N HIS A 9 12.08 1.21 10.68
CA HIS A 9 10.95 1.95 10.15
C HIS A 9 9.74 1.09 10.46
N HIS A 10 8.85 1.55 11.34
CA HIS A 10 7.55 0.93 11.55
C HIS A 10 6.84 0.94 10.21
N ALA A 11 7.13 -0.06 9.38
CA ALA A 11 6.70 -0.10 8.01
C ALA A 11 5.18 -0.18 8.08
N THR A 12 4.52 0.89 7.62
CA THR A 12 3.07 0.93 7.60
C THR A 12 2.59 -0.35 6.93
N PRO A 13 1.74 -1.16 7.60
CA PRO A 13 1.26 -2.41 7.05
C PRO A 13 0.74 -2.20 5.62
N LYS A 14 1.10 -3.11 4.70
CA LYS A 14 0.73 -3.01 3.28
C LYS A 14 -0.78 -2.75 3.09
N LYS A 15 -1.61 -3.35 3.95
CA LYS A 15 -3.07 -3.12 3.97
C LYS A 15 -3.43 -1.64 4.14
N ILE A 16 -2.85 -0.97 5.14
CA ILE A 16 -3.15 0.45 5.41
C ILE A 16 -2.68 1.34 4.25
N ARG A 17 -1.51 1.04 3.66
CA ARG A 17 -1.01 1.77 2.50
C ARG A 17 -1.92 1.63 1.28
N VAL A 18 -2.36 0.40 0.99
CA VAL A 18 -3.26 0.11 -0.14
C VAL A 18 -4.63 0.78 0.08
N CYS A 19 -5.24 0.60 1.24
CA CYS A 19 -6.55 1.19 1.53
C CYS A 19 -6.49 2.73 1.50
N GLY A 20 -5.51 3.33 2.19
CA GLY A 20 -5.34 4.77 2.23
C GLY A 20 -5.08 5.39 0.86
N ALA A 21 -4.29 4.73 0.00
CA ALA A 21 -4.06 5.18 -1.36
C ALA A 21 -5.36 5.18 -2.21
N ILE A 22 -6.16 4.12 -2.09
CA ILE A 22 -7.46 4.02 -2.79
C ILE A 22 -8.43 5.09 -2.30
N GLU A 23 -8.55 5.27 -0.97
CA GLU A 23 -9.41 6.29 -0.37
C GLU A 23 -9.01 7.70 -0.81
N TYR A 24 -7.71 8.00 -0.78
CA TYR A 24 -7.17 9.27 -1.23
C TYR A 24 -7.51 9.54 -2.71
N MET A 25 -7.21 8.60 -3.60
CA MET A 25 -7.49 8.79 -5.02
C MET A 25 -8.99 8.94 -5.32
N LYS A 26 -9.85 8.20 -4.60
CA LYS A 26 -11.30 8.37 -4.69
C LYS A 26 -11.75 9.76 -4.22
N ALA A 27 -11.27 10.21 -3.07
CA ALA A 27 -11.64 11.51 -2.50
C ALA A 27 -11.25 12.68 -3.41
N HIS A 28 -10.13 12.54 -4.14
CA HIS A 28 -9.64 13.55 -5.08
C HIS A 28 -10.11 13.34 -6.53
N GLY A 29 -10.96 12.35 -6.80
CA GLY A 29 -11.45 12.06 -8.16
C GLY A 29 -10.35 11.65 -9.13
N ILE A 30 -9.22 11.13 -8.63
CA ILE A 30 -8.09 10.70 -9.46
C ILE A 30 -8.45 9.35 -10.09
N PRO A 31 -8.48 9.24 -11.43
CA PRO A 31 -8.67 7.96 -12.09
C PRO A 31 -7.56 6.99 -11.70
N HIS A 32 -7.93 5.81 -11.22
CA HIS A 32 -6.98 4.78 -10.79
C HIS A 32 -7.55 3.38 -11.01
N SER A 33 -6.69 2.45 -11.39
CA SER A 33 -6.96 1.02 -11.30
C SER A 33 -6.47 0.51 -9.94
N LYS A 34 -7.23 -0.42 -9.34
CA LYS A 34 -6.83 -1.06 -8.08
C LYS A 34 -5.58 -1.90 -8.27
N GLU A 35 -5.43 -2.49 -9.45
CA GLU A 35 -4.29 -3.31 -9.85
C GLU A 35 -2.99 -2.50 -9.86
N ASP A 36 -3.03 -1.25 -10.34
CA ASP A 36 -1.89 -0.33 -10.31
C ASP A 36 -1.47 -0.02 -8.86
N VAL A 37 -2.45 0.23 -7.98
CA VAL A 37 -2.18 0.45 -6.55
C VAL A 37 -1.56 -0.79 -5.89
N PHE A 38 -2.01 -1.98 -6.27
CA PHE A 38 -1.44 -3.23 -5.76
C PHE A 38 0.00 -3.42 -6.27
N CYS A 39 0.24 -3.19 -7.56
CA CYS A 39 1.56 -3.27 -8.18
C CYS A 39 2.56 -2.33 -7.48
N PHE A 40 2.16 -1.06 -7.29
CA PHE A 40 2.96 -0.05 -6.60
C PHE A 40 3.33 -0.44 -5.16
N ASN A 41 2.44 -1.14 -4.46
CA ASN A 41 2.69 -1.61 -3.08
C ASN A 41 3.32 -3.00 -3.00
N ALA A 42 3.75 -3.59 -4.13
CA ALA A 42 4.26 -4.95 -4.23
C ALA A 42 3.31 -5.96 -3.54
N VAL A 43 2.03 -5.87 -3.92
CA VAL A 43 0.92 -6.72 -3.48
C VAL A 43 0.38 -7.46 -4.69
N SER A 44 0.22 -8.78 -4.61
CA SER A 44 -0.38 -9.55 -5.71
C SER A 44 -1.87 -9.24 -5.82
N HIS A 45 -2.46 -9.42 -7.01
CA HIS A 45 -3.89 -9.16 -7.21
C HIS A 45 -4.79 -9.91 -6.21
N ARG A 46 -4.47 -11.18 -5.91
CA ARG A 46 -5.20 -12.00 -4.92
C ARG A 46 -5.08 -11.43 -3.51
N GLN A 47 -3.89 -11.03 -3.09
CA GLN A 47 -3.67 -10.40 -1.78
C GLN A 47 -4.35 -9.03 -1.68
N GLY A 48 -4.25 -8.21 -2.74
CA GLY A 48 -4.85 -6.89 -2.80
C GLY A 48 -6.36 -6.96 -2.67
N ARG A 49 -7.00 -7.88 -3.39
CA ARG A 49 -8.44 -8.18 -3.23
C ARG A 49 -8.79 -8.57 -1.80
N ALA A 50 -8.03 -9.45 -1.15
CA ALA A 50 -8.28 -9.83 0.23
C ALA A 50 -8.08 -8.69 1.25
N MET A 51 -7.29 -7.67 0.91
CA MET A 51 -7.06 -6.50 1.77
C MET A 51 -8.19 -5.48 1.71
N ILE A 52 -8.91 -5.40 0.59
CA ILE A 52 -9.99 -4.43 0.34
C ILE A 52 -11.41 -5.00 0.51
N ILE A 53 -11.53 -6.25 0.95
CA ILE A 53 -12.78 -6.89 1.38
C ILE A 53 -13.10 -6.48 2.82
#